data_AF-A0A3B8Z4T3-F1
#
_entry.id   AF-A0A3B8Z4T3-F1
#
_cell.length_a   1.000
_cell.length_b   1.000
_cell.length_c   1.000
_cell.angle_alpha   90.00
_cell.angle_beta   90.00
_cell.angle_gamma   90.00
#
_symmetry.space_group_name_H-M   'P 1'
#
loop_
_entity.id
_entity.type
_entity.pdbx_description
1 polymer ?
#
loop_
_entity_poly.entity_id
_entity_poly.type
_entity_poly.pdbx_seq_one_letter_code
_entity_poly.pdbx_strand_id
1 'polypeptide(L)' 'LSSLAVTFFDVIGDLFESMLKRNRHIKDSGALLPGHGGVLDRVDGLIAVTPSFVLIVLFALDGIE' A
#
# COMPACT_ATOMS: atom_id res chain seq x y z
N LEU A 1 2.84 0.94 18.47
CA LEU A 1 3.25 2.12 17.66
C LEU A 1 3.49 1.72 16.21
N SER A 2 4.32 0.71 15.97
CA SER A 2 4.61 0.14 14.64
C SER A 2 3.37 -0.33 13.88
N SER A 3 2.42 -1.03 14.52
CA SER A 3 1.16 -1.45 13.89
C SER A 3 0.29 -0.27 13.44
N LEU A 4 0.18 0.78 14.26
CA LEU A 4 -0.60 1.97 13.94
C LEU A 4 -0.01 2.72 12.73
N ALA A 5 1.32 2.85 12.70
CA ALA A 5 2.01 3.47 11.57
C ALA A 5 1.80 2.68 10.28
N VAL A 6 1.93 1.35 10.34
CA VAL A 6 1.69 0.46 9.20
C VAL A 6 0.26 0.61 8.66
N THR A 7 -0.76 0.54 9.52
CA THR A 7 -2.16 0.70 9.09
C THR A 7 -2.43 2.09 8.50
N PHE A 8 -1.77 3.13 9.01
CA PHE A 8 -1.89 4.48 8.44
C PHE A 8 -1.34 4.57 7.02
N PHE A 9 -0.16 3.99 6.76
CA PHE A 9 0.43 3.95 5.43
C PHE A 9 -0.35 3.07 4.45
N ASP A 10 -0.95 1.97 4.93
CA ASP A 10 -1.82 1.09 4.14
C ASP A 10 -3.02 1.85 3.56
N VAL A 11 -3.75 2.58 4.42
CA VAL A 11 -4.92 3.39 4.01
C VAL A 11 -4.53 4.50 3.06
N ILE A 12 -3.37 5.15 3.28
CA ILE A 12 -2.87 6.18 2.35
C ILE A 12 -2.54 5.58 0.98
N GLY A 13 -1.95 4.38 0.94
CA GLY A 13 -1.63 3.66 -0.29
C GLY A 13 -2.87 3.36 -1.13
N ASP A 14 -3.89 2.78 -0.52
CA ASP A 14 -5.18 2.46 -1.17
C ASP A 14 -5.89 3.71 -1.73
N LEU A 15 -5.87 4.81 -0.95
CA LEU A 15 -6.42 6.09 -1.41
C LEU A 15 -5.62 6.69 -2.57
N PHE A 16 -4.29 6.61 -2.53
CA PHE A 16 -3.43 7.09 -3.61
C PHE A 16 -3.67 6.32 -4.91
N GLU A 17 -3.79 4.99 -4.82
CA GLU A 17 -4.12 4.15 -5.99
C GLU A 17 -5.50 4.51 -6.55
N SER A 18 -6.49 4.68 -5.67
CA SER A 18 -7.84 5.13 -6.04
C SER A 18 -7.85 6.49 -6.75
N MET A 19 -7.01 7.44 -6.32
CA MET A 19 -6.85 8.74 -7.00
C MET A 19 -6.22 8.58 -8.39
N LEU A 20 -5.19 7.74 -8.52
CA LEU A 20 -4.55 7.42 -9.80
C LEU A 20 -5.53 6.81 -10.80
N LYS A 21 -6.36 5.87 -10.34
CA LYS A 21 -7.43 5.25 -11.15
C LYS A 21 -8.41 6.29 -11.69
N ARG A 22 -8.87 7.22 -10.82
CA ARG A 22 -9.77 8.32 -11.23
C ARG A 22 -9.15 9.28 -12.23
N ASN A 23 -7.87 9.62 -12.06
CA ASN A 23 -7.16 10.51 -12.99
C ASN A 23 -7.01 9.90 -14.40
N ARG A 24 -7.00 8.57 -14.49
CA ARG A 24 -6.95 7.83 -15.76
C ARG A 24 -8.32 7.41 -16.28
N HIS A 25 -9.42 7.80 -15.61
CA HIS A 25 -10.79 7.37 -15.91
C HIS A 25 -10.97 5.84 -15.98
N ILE A 26 -10.11 5.09 -15.29
CA ILE A 26 -10.18 3.63 -15.17
C ILE A 26 -10.70 3.28 -13.78
N LYS A 27 -11.50 2.21 -13.70
CA LYS A 27 -12.06 1.74 -12.43
C LYS A 27 -11.21 0.67 -11.77
N ASP A 28 -10.66 -0.23 -12.57
CA ASP A 28 -9.79 -1.31 -12.12
C ASP A 28 -8.40 -1.09 -12.73
N SER A 29 -7.36 -1.34 -11.95
CA SER A 29 -5.96 -1.19 -12.35
C SER A 29 -5.50 -2.25 -13.35
N GLY A 30 -6.31 -3.28 -13.59
CA GLY A 30 -6.15 -4.28 -14.65
C GLY A 30 -7.29 -5.30 -14.68
N ALA A 31 -7.24 -6.24 -15.63
CA ALA A 31 -8.23 -7.31 -15.79
C ALA A 31 -7.58 -8.71 -15.80
N LEU A 32 -6.45 -8.86 -15.10
CA LEU A 32 -5.60 -10.05 -15.15
C LEU A 32 -6.31 -11.30 -14.62
N LEU A 33 -7.26 -11.12 -13.68
CA LEU A 33 -8.17 -12.17 -13.23
C LEU A 33 -9.59 -11.86 -13.73
N PRO A 34 -10.17 -12.68 -14.63
CA PRO A 34 -11.50 -12.43 -15.16
C PRO A 34 -12.53 -12.43 -14.02
N GLY A 35 -13.21 -11.29 -13.84
CA GLY A 35 -14.24 -11.09 -12.80
C GLY A 35 -13.74 -10.69 -11.41
N HIS A 36 -12.43 -10.48 -11.20
CA HIS A 36 -11.84 -10.22 -9.87
C HIS A 36 -11.17 -8.85 -9.68
N GLY A 37 -11.15 -8.01 -10.73
CA GLY A 37 -10.52 -6.68 -10.70
C GLY A 37 -9.02 -6.71 -11.00
N GLY A 38 -8.32 -5.62 -10.65
CA GLY A 38 -6.88 -5.49 -10.83
C GLY A 38 -6.10 -6.23 -9.75
N VAL A 39 -4.98 -6.87 -10.14
CA VAL A 39 -4.04 -7.40 -9.14
C VAL A 39 -3.48 -6.27 -8.29
N LEU A 40 -3.26 -5.09 -8.86
CA LEU A 40 -2.72 -3.93 -8.16
C LEU A 40 -3.65 -3.46 -7.02
N ASP A 41 -4.98 -3.52 -7.22
CA ASP A 41 -6.00 -3.23 -6.18
C ASP A 41 -5.91 -4.15 -4.95
N ARG A 42 -5.10 -5.21 -5.00
CA ARG A 42 -4.88 -6.16 -3.91
C ARG A 42 -3.52 -6.01 -3.24
N VAL A 43 -2.58 -5.35 -3.90
CA VAL A 43 -1.18 -5.23 -3.43
C VAL A 43 -0.79 -3.77 -3.22
N ASP A 44 -1.62 -2.79 -3.55
CA ASP A 44 -1.37 -1.36 -3.34
C ASP A 44 -1.08 -0.99 -1.89
N GLY A 45 -1.90 -1.49 -0.96
CA GLY A 45 -1.66 -1.36 0.48
C GLY A 45 -0.34 -1.99 0.90
N LEU A 46 -0.06 -3.21 0.44
CA LEU A 46 1.20 -3.92 0.69
C LEU A 46 2.43 -3.18 0.13
N ILE A 47 2.32 -2.58 -1.05
CA ILE A 47 3.38 -1.79 -1.69
C ILE A 47 3.67 -0.52 -0.87
N ALA A 48 2.64 0.12 -0.32
CA ALA A 48 2.80 1.29 0.55
C ALA A 48 3.34 0.92 1.95
N VAL A 49 2.92 -0.23 2.47
CA VAL A 49 3.31 -0.75 3.80
C VAL A 49 4.75 -1.28 3.81
N THR A 50 5.21 -1.91 2.74
CA THR A 50 6.54 -2.56 2.72
C THR A 50 7.70 -1.60 3.04
N PRO A 51 7.87 -0.45 2.36
CA PRO A 51 8.98 0.46 2.66
C PRO A 51 8.82 1.14 4.02
N SER A 52 7.59 1.46 4.44
CA SER A 52 7.35 2.08 5.75
C SER A 52 7.64 1.11 6.89
N PHE A 53 7.27 -0.16 6.76
CA PHE A 53 7.57 -1.21 7.74
C PHE A 53 9.08 -1.47 7.86
N VAL A 54 9.80 -1.58 6.74
CA VAL A 54 11.26 -1.75 6.75
C VAL A 54 11.95 -0.59 7.46
N LEU A 55 11.52 0.65 7.21
CA LEU A 55 12.09 1.83 7.86
C LEU A 55 11.84 1.82 9.38
N ILE A 56 10.62 1.44 9.80
CA ILE A 56 10.27 1.34 11.22
C ILE A 56 11.10 0.26 11.92
N VAL A 57 11.28 -0.91 11.29
CA VAL A 57 12.10 -1.99 11.85
C VAL A 57 13.56 -1.57 11.92
N LEU A 58 14.10 -0.92 10.88
CA LEU A 58 15.47 -0.46 10.87
C LEU A 58 15.73 0.57 11.98
N PHE A 59 14.86 1.57 12.13
CA PHE A 59 14.95 2.54 13.23
C PHE A 59 14.79 1.88 14.61
N ALA A 60 13.94 0.86 14.72
CA ALA A 60 13.76 0.15 15.97
C ALA A 60 14.99 -0.69 16.34
N LEU A 61 15.71 -1.25 15.36
CA LEU A 61 16.94 -2.00 15.58
C LEU A 61 18.13 -1.08 15.91
N ASP A 62 18.20 0.09 15.29
CA ASP A 62 19.27 1.10 15.52
C ASP A 62 19.20 1.72 16.94
N GLY A 63 18.03 1.67 17.59
CA GLY A 63 17.84 2.14 18.97
C GLY A 63 17.99 1.07 20.06
N ILE A 64 18.48 -0.13 19.73
CA ILE A 64 18.71 -1.24 20.68
C ILE A 64 20.18 -1.30 21.16
N GLU A 65 21.07 -0.45 20.63
CA GLU A 65 22.43 -0.24 21.20
C GLU A 65 22.46 0.75 22.37
#